data_AF-A0A3L7W787-F1
#
_entry.id   AF-A0A3L7W787-F1
#
_cell.length_a   1.000
_cell.length_b   1.000
_cell.length_c   1.000
_cell.angle_alpha   90.00
_cell.angle_beta   90.00
_cell.angle_gamma   90.00
#
_symmetry.space_group_name_H-M   'P 1'
#
loop_
_entity.id
_entity.type
_entity.pdbx_description
1 polymer ?
#
loop_
_entity_poly.entity_id
_entity_poly.type
_entity_poly.pdbx_seq_one_letter_code
_entity_poly.pdbx_strand_id
1 'polypeptide(L)'
;MPLKKGSSQKTVSSNISELVHSGRPQKQAVAIALNVARKQRAFGGTTTTTTTGPVIPHVGPIHSPVAGRTDHLPMHVKSGSYVIPADIISAMGEGNTMAGFKSAKTIFSGTPYAKGGAYGQSMSPYGATMPKAGGGATDGDDLVPIVAAGGEYVVSPEEVGNIGGGDLDHGHKVLDAFVLKMRDKTIKTLQTLPGPKKD
;
A
#
# COMPACT_ATOMS: atom_id res chain seq x y z
N MET A 1 -27.66 1.49 -20.08
CA MET A 1 -27.55 0.36 -19.15
C MET A 1 -26.23 0.47 -18.37
N PRO A 2 -26.21 0.12 -17.07
CA PRO A 2 -24.99 0.13 -16.28
C PRO A 2 -24.09 -1.06 -16.64
N LEU A 3 -22.77 -0.82 -16.72
CA LEU A 3 -21.77 -1.87 -16.97
C LEU A 3 -21.54 -2.72 -15.71
N LYS A 4 -21.26 -4.01 -15.91
CA LYS A 4 -20.97 -4.94 -14.81
C LYS A 4 -19.63 -4.59 -14.18
N LYS A 5 -19.60 -4.46 -12.86
CA LYS A 5 -18.37 -4.22 -12.09
C LYS A 5 -17.61 -5.55 -11.93
N GLY A 6 -16.30 -5.55 -12.18
CA GLY A 6 -15.42 -6.70 -11.98
C GLY A 6 -14.32 -6.81 -13.02
N SER A 7 -13.21 -7.46 -12.64
CA SER A 7 -12.00 -7.60 -13.45
C SER A 7 -11.84 -8.96 -14.13
N SER A 8 -12.79 -9.87 -13.92
CA SER A 8 -12.77 -11.20 -14.52
C SER A 8 -12.92 -11.13 -16.05
N GLN A 9 -12.28 -12.04 -16.77
CA GLN A 9 -12.40 -12.13 -18.23
C GLN A 9 -13.87 -12.24 -18.69
N LYS A 10 -14.70 -12.96 -17.92
CA LYS A 10 -16.15 -13.07 -18.17
C LYS A 10 -16.89 -11.73 -18.01
N THR A 11 -16.51 -10.94 -17.02
CA THR A 11 -17.10 -9.61 -16.81
C THR A 11 -16.69 -8.65 -17.91
N VAL A 12 -15.41 -8.66 -18.29
CA VAL A 12 -14.87 -7.82 -19.36
C VAL A 12 -15.52 -8.16 -20.71
N SER A 13 -15.61 -9.45 -21.06
CA SER A 13 -16.23 -9.90 -22.31
C SER A 13 -17.72 -9.57 -22.36
N SER A 14 -18.46 -9.74 -21.25
CA SER A 14 -19.87 -9.35 -21.16
C SER A 14 -20.05 -7.85 -21.39
N ASN A 15 -19.21 -7.00 -20.78
CA ASN A 15 -19.29 -5.55 -20.96
C ASN A 15 -18.97 -5.11 -22.39
N ILE A 16 -17.98 -5.75 -23.03
CA ILE A 16 -17.64 -5.48 -24.44
C ILE A 16 -18.85 -5.82 -25.34
N SER A 17 -19.46 -7.00 -25.13
CA SER A 17 -20.63 -7.43 -25.91
C SER A 17 -21.79 -6.46 -25.76
N GLU A 18 -22.08 -6.01 -24.54
CA GLU A 18 -23.15 -5.04 -24.23
C GLU A 18 -22.91 -3.69 -24.94
N LEU A 19 -21.67 -3.20 -24.90
CA LEU A 19 -21.30 -1.91 -25.51
C LEU A 19 -21.36 -1.97 -27.04
N VAL A 20 -20.91 -3.07 -27.65
CA VAL A 20 -21.02 -3.28 -29.10
C VAL A 20 -22.49 -3.40 -29.51
N HIS A 21 -23.30 -4.13 -28.74
CA HIS A 21 -24.75 -4.25 -28.99
C HIS A 21 -25.46 -2.90 -28.90
N SER A 22 -25.03 -2.01 -28.00
CA SER A 22 -25.50 -0.63 -27.91
C SER A 22 -25.01 0.31 -29.03
N GLY A 23 -24.26 -0.21 -30.02
CA GLY A 23 -23.79 0.54 -31.19
C GLY A 23 -22.42 1.20 -31.04
N ARG A 24 -21.64 0.87 -30.01
CA ARG A 24 -20.26 1.40 -29.88
C ARG A 24 -19.28 0.63 -30.78
N PRO A 25 -18.34 1.32 -31.45
CA PRO A 25 -17.24 0.66 -32.14
C PRO A 25 -16.46 -0.26 -31.20
N GLN A 26 -16.07 -1.44 -31.69
CA GLN A 26 -15.42 -2.49 -30.89
C GLN A 26 -14.18 -1.99 -30.12
N LYS A 27 -13.33 -1.16 -30.75
CA LYS A 27 -12.16 -0.56 -30.09
C LYS A 27 -12.54 0.32 -28.90
N GLN A 28 -13.60 1.11 -29.05
CA GLN A 28 -14.11 1.97 -27.98
C GLN A 28 -14.74 1.15 -26.85
N ALA A 29 -15.47 0.09 -27.20
CA ALA A 29 -16.05 -0.85 -26.24
C ALA A 29 -14.97 -1.54 -25.38
N VAL A 30 -13.90 -2.02 -26.02
CA VAL A 30 -12.74 -2.63 -25.33
C VAL A 30 -12.07 -1.63 -24.39
N ALA A 31 -11.83 -0.39 -24.85
CA ALA A 31 -11.20 0.64 -24.03
C ALA A 31 -12.04 0.97 -22.77
N ILE A 32 -13.36 1.13 -22.92
CA ILE A 32 -14.27 1.40 -21.81
C ILE A 32 -14.32 0.21 -20.84
N ALA A 33 -14.45 -1.02 -21.35
CA ALA A 33 -14.51 -2.22 -20.52
C ALA A 33 -13.21 -2.44 -19.72
N LEU A 34 -12.05 -2.22 -20.34
CA LEU A 34 -10.76 -2.30 -19.66
C LEU A 34 -10.52 -1.16 -18.65
N ASN A 35 -11.09 0.02 -18.88
CA ASN A 35 -11.06 1.12 -17.91
C ASN A 35 -11.90 0.76 -16.67
N VAL A 36 -13.13 0.27 -16.87
CA VAL A 36 -13.99 -0.22 -15.77
C VAL A 36 -13.32 -1.36 -15.01
N ALA A 37 -12.69 -2.31 -15.69
CA ALA A 37 -11.96 -3.40 -15.05
C ALA A 37 -10.73 -2.94 -14.26
N ARG A 38 -9.97 -1.97 -14.77
CA ARG A 38 -8.82 -1.37 -14.06
C ARG A 38 -9.26 -0.64 -12.80
N LYS A 39 -10.33 0.16 -12.87
CA LYS A 39 -10.92 0.82 -11.69
C LYS A 39 -11.31 -0.18 -10.60
N GLN A 40 -11.76 -1.37 -10.98
CA GLN A 40 -12.13 -2.43 -10.03
C GLN A 40 -10.92 -3.24 -9.52
N ARG A 41 -9.85 -3.40 -10.31
CA ARG A 41 -8.59 -4.01 -9.82
C ARG A 41 -7.89 -3.15 -8.78
N ALA A 42 -8.01 -1.83 -8.92
CA ALA A 42 -7.48 -0.91 -7.93
C ALA A 42 -8.15 -1.08 -6.55
N PHE A 43 -9.27 -1.81 -6.46
CA PHE A 43 -10.05 -2.03 -5.24
C PHE A 43 -9.66 -3.23 -4.36
N GLY A 44 -8.68 -4.05 -4.76
CA GLY A 44 -8.18 -5.14 -3.90
C GLY A 44 -9.20 -6.24 -3.59
N GLY A 45 -8.71 -7.33 -2.99
CA GLY A 45 -9.51 -8.53 -2.73
C GLY A 45 -10.60 -8.27 -1.69
N THR A 46 -11.75 -8.94 -1.84
CA THR A 46 -12.89 -8.82 -0.93
C THR A 46 -12.49 -9.20 0.50
N THR A 47 -12.36 -8.24 1.42
CA THR A 47 -12.30 -8.52 2.86
C THR A 47 -13.67 -8.25 3.48
N THR A 48 -14.22 -9.24 4.16
CA THR A 48 -15.50 -9.16 4.85
C THR A 48 -15.36 -8.29 6.10
N THR A 49 -15.47 -6.97 5.94
CA THR A 49 -15.51 -6.05 7.09
C THR A 49 -16.83 -5.29 7.03
N THR A 50 -17.83 -5.83 7.72
CA THR A 50 -19.11 -5.15 7.98
C THR A 50 -18.85 -4.04 9.00
N THR A 51 -18.54 -2.83 8.54
CA THR A 51 -18.43 -1.67 9.43
C THR A 51 -19.47 -0.63 9.05
N THR A 52 -20.56 -0.59 9.80
CA THR A 52 -21.53 0.53 9.83
C THR A 52 -20.86 1.73 10.52
N GLY A 53 -20.05 2.48 9.78
CA GLY A 53 -19.38 3.70 10.23
C GLY A 53 -18.39 4.23 9.19
N PRO A 54 -17.94 5.50 9.27
CA PRO A 54 -16.94 6.04 8.36
C PRO A 54 -15.64 5.21 8.44
N VAL A 55 -15.26 4.61 7.32
CA VAL A 55 -14.06 3.76 7.23
C VAL A 55 -12.84 4.65 7.04
N ILE A 56 -11.86 4.52 7.93
CA ILE A 56 -10.65 5.33 7.90
C ILE A 56 -9.56 4.55 7.15
N PRO A 57 -9.03 5.06 6.03
CA PRO A 57 -7.91 4.43 5.32
C PRO A 57 -6.64 4.44 6.16
N HIS A 58 -5.95 3.32 6.23
CA HIS A 58 -4.65 3.21 6.86
C HIS A 58 -3.56 3.80 5.96
N VAL A 59 -2.69 4.64 6.53
CA VAL A 59 -1.47 5.16 5.90
C VAL A 59 -0.36 5.15 6.95
N GLY A 60 0.84 4.71 6.56
CA GLY A 60 2.00 4.61 7.43
C GLY A 60 2.21 3.22 8.02
N PRO A 61 2.83 3.12 9.22
CA PRO A 61 3.26 1.85 9.78
C PRO A 61 2.10 1.00 10.30
N ILE A 62 2.07 -0.26 9.90
CA ILE A 62 1.17 -1.28 10.44
C ILE A 62 1.83 -1.89 11.66
N HIS A 63 1.66 -1.23 12.80
CA HIS A 63 2.16 -1.75 14.07
C HIS A 63 1.14 -2.73 14.67
N SER A 64 1.50 -4.01 14.67
CA SER A 64 0.73 -5.07 15.31
C SER A 64 1.67 -5.98 16.11
N PRO A 65 1.24 -6.51 17.26
CA PRO A 65 1.99 -7.53 18.01
C PRO A 65 2.10 -8.85 17.24
N VAL A 66 1.32 -9.00 16.16
CA VAL A 66 1.32 -10.18 15.32
C VAL A 66 2.54 -10.15 14.40
N ALA A 67 3.33 -11.24 14.39
CA ALA A 67 4.52 -11.38 13.56
C ALA A 67 4.20 -11.12 12.08
N GLY A 68 5.11 -10.45 11.35
CA GLY A 68 4.91 -9.98 9.97
C GLY A 68 4.75 -11.05 8.88
N ARG A 69 4.45 -12.28 9.28
CA ARG A 69 4.09 -13.42 8.41
C ARG A 69 2.61 -13.77 8.53
N THR A 70 1.87 -13.07 9.38
CA THR A 70 0.47 -13.33 9.68
C THR A 70 -0.37 -12.28 8.98
N ASP A 71 -0.77 -12.57 7.74
CA ASP A 71 -1.66 -11.76 6.90
C ASP A 71 -3.10 -11.87 7.41
N HIS A 72 -3.38 -11.33 8.61
CA HIS A 72 -4.69 -11.48 9.26
C HIS A 72 -5.21 -10.15 9.84
N LEU A 73 -4.62 -9.02 9.45
CA LEU A 73 -5.11 -7.69 9.86
C LEU A 73 -5.98 -7.13 8.73
N PRO A 74 -7.31 -7.34 8.76
CA PRO A 74 -8.20 -6.71 7.81
C PRO A 74 -8.18 -5.20 8.03
N MET A 75 -7.85 -4.45 6.99
CA MET A 75 -7.89 -2.99 7.00
C MET A 75 -8.22 -2.45 5.62
N HIS A 76 -8.50 -1.15 5.56
CA HIS A 76 -8.74 -0.46 4.30
C HIS A 76 -7.58 0.48 4.01
N VAL A 77 -7.14 0.52 2.76
CA VAL A 77 -6.16 1.50 2.25
C VAL A 77 -6.78 2.28 1.10
N LYS A 78 -6.24 3.44 0.74
CA LYS A 78 -6.75 4.17 -0.43
C LYS A 78 -6.33 3.46 -1.71
N SER A 79 -7.20 3.52 -2.71
CA SER A 79 -6.87 3.05 -4.06
C SER A 79 -5.65 3.79 -4.60
N GLY A 80 -4.65 3.04 -5.08
CA GLY A 80 -3.36 3.59 -5.50
C GLY A 80 -2.30 3.68 -4.39
N SER A 81 -2.60 3.20 -3.17
CA SER A 81 -1.57 3.04 -2.13
C SER A 81 -0.57 1.95 -2.51
N TYR A 82 0.65 2.08 -1.98
CA TYR A 82 1.69 1.05 -2.10
C TYR A 82 1.99 0.46 -0.72
N VAL A 83 2.04 -0.87 -0.61
CA VAL A 83 2.40 -1.55 0.64
C VAL A 83 3.83 -2.04 0.56
N ILE A 84 4.70 -1.50 1.43
CA ILE A 84 6.09 -1.93 1.55
C ILE A 84 6.14 -3.15 2.47
N PRO A 85 6.71 -4.28 2.00
CA PRO A 85 6.80 -5.51 2.78
C PRO A 85 7.60 -5.37 4.08
N ALA A 86 7.22 -6.14 5.10
CA ALA A 86 7.84 -6.11 6.42
C ALA A 86 9.33 -6.51 6.42
N ASP A 87 9.77 -7.39 5.51
CA ASP A 87 11.19 -7.76 5.35
C ASP A 87 12.04 -6.54 4.95
N ILE A 88 11.51 -5.70 4.06
CA ILE A 88 12.18 -4.47 3.62
C ILE A 88 12.23 -3.45 4.75
N ILE A 89 11.10 -3.23 5.43
CA ILE A 89 11.05 -2.32 6.58
C ILE A 89 12.00 -2.76 7.68
N SER A 90 11.97 -4.03 8.06
CA SER A 90 12.89 -4.59 9.06
C SER A 90 14.35 -4.43 8.62
N ALA A 91 14.68 -4.76 7.36
CA ALA A 91 16.04 -4.60 6.84
C ALA A 91 16.53 -3.14 6.82
N MET A 92 15.64 -2.18 6.55
CA MET A 92 15.95 -0.74 6.63
C MET A 92 16.28 -0.28 8.05
N GLY A 93 15.82 -1.01 9.07
CA GLY A 93 16.13 -0.80 10.47
C GLY A 93 17.13 -1.81 11.03
N GLU A 94 17.96 -2.44 10.19
CA GLU A 94 18.97 -3.42 10.61
C GLU A 94 18.38 -4.62 11.37
N GLY A 95 17.19 -5.07 10.96
CA GLY A 95 16.43 -6.13 11.63
C GLY A 95 15.41 -5.61 12.64
N ASN A 96 15.42 -4.31 12.96
CA ASN A 96 14.45 -3.68 13.85
C ASN A 96 13.34 -2.96 13.07
N THR A 97 12.13 -3.50 13.12
CA THR A 97 10.95 -2.92 12.44
C THR A 97 10.64 -1.48 12.86
N MET A 98 10.87 -1.11 14.13
CA MET A 98 10.59 0.24 14.63
C MET A 98 11.60 1.27 14.10
N ALA A 99 12.87 0.89 14.00
CA ALA A 99 13.88 1.69 13.31
C ALA A 99 13.57 1.79 11.82
N GLY A 100 13.13 0.68 11.21
CA GLY A 100 12.66 0.61 9.84
C GLY A 100 11.55 1.60 9.52
N PHE A 101 10.53 1.68 10.39
CA PHE A 101 9.45 2.65 10.25
C PHE A 101 9.91 4.10 10.31
N LYS A 102 10.91 4.43 11.14
CA LYS A 102 11.51 5.76 11.18
C LYS A 102 12.21 6.09 9.85
N SER A 103 13.02 5.16 9.35
CA SER A 103 13.69 5.29 8.05
C SER A 103 12.69 5.45 6.91
N ALA A 104 11.64 4.63 6.88
CA ALA A 104 10.59 4.70 5.86
C ALA A 104 9.86 6.05 5.89
N LYS A 105 9.50 6.56 7.08
CA LYS A 105 8.90 7.88 7.21
C LYS A 105 9.79 8.97 6.62
N THR A 106 11.06 9.00 6.98
CA THR A 106 12.01 10.00 6.45
C THR A 106 12.11 9.95 4.93
N ILE A 107 12.05 8.76 4.33
CA ILE A 107 12.16 8.56 2.89
C ILE A 107 10.86 8.93 2.15
N PHE A 108 9.70 8.51 2.66
CA PHE A 108 8.44 8.57 1.91
C PHE A 108 7.54 9.74 2.27
N SER A 109 7.57 10.25 3.51
CA SER A 109 6.73 11.38 3.92
C SER A 109 7.33 12.75 3.59
N GLY A 110 8.41 12.79 2.82
CA GLY A 110 9.03 14.02 2.29
C GLY A 110 9.40 15.06 3.36
N THR A 111 9.49 14.67 4.63
CA THR A 111 9.79 15.56 5.75
C THR A 111 11.24 15.34 6.18
N PRO A 112 12.21 16.01 5.53
CA PRO A 112 13.54 16.09 6.09
C PRO A 112 13.39 16.88 7.38
N TYR A 113 13.66 16.26 8.53
CA TYR A 113 13.87 16.91 9.84
C TYR A 113 13.40 18.37 9.86
N ALA A 114 12.08 18.60 9.88
CA ALA A 114 11.57 19.96 9.96
C ALA A 114 12.01 20.46 11.34
N LYS A 115 13.02 21.35 11.33
CA LYS A 115 13.23 22.34 12.37
C LYS A 115 11.85 22.91 12.75
N GLY A 116 11.31 22.50 13.89
CA GLY A 116 10.20 23.17 14.57
C GLY A 116 8.81 22.59 14.38
N GLY A 117 8.39 21.76 15.33
CA GLY A 117 7.14 21.95 16.08
C GLY A 117 5.82 21.46 15.47
N ALA A 118 5.38 20.28 15.91
CA ALA A 118 3.97 20.00 16.21
C ALA A 118 3.91 19.22 17.54
N TYR A 119 4.04 19.98 18.63
CA TYR A 119 3.86 19.54 20.01
C TYR A 119 2.42 19.04 20.21
N GLY A 120 2.24 17.79 20.64
CA GLY A 120 0.93 17.32 21.07
C GLY A 120 0.73 15.81 21.12
N GLN A 121 1.45 15.12 22.01
CA GLN A 121 0.99 14.02 22.88
C GLN A 121 1.89 12.77 22.95
N SER A 122 2.24 12.51 24.21
CA SER A 122 2.44 11.26 24.94
C SER A 122 3.58 10.31 24.55
N MET A 123 4.58 10.35 25.44
CA MET A 123 5.84 9.63 25.49
C MET A 123 5.70 8.10 25.35
N SER A 124 6.68 7.52 24.64
CA SER A 124 7.02 6.09 24.69
C SER A 124 8.50 5.94 25.10
N PRO A 125 8.92 4.77 25.61
CA PRO A 125 10.01 4.60 26.59
C PRO A 125 11.46 4.82 26.08
N TYR A 126 11.64 5.36 24.87
CA TYR A 126 12.90 5.89 24.32
C TYR A 126 12.77 7.33 23.79
N GLY A 127 11.78 8.09 24.26
CA GLY A 127 11.59 9.51 23.93
C GLY A 127 11.13 9.82 22.50
N ALA A 128 10.93 8.80 21.66
CA ALA A 128 10.38 8.96 20.31
C ALA A 128 8.89 8.57 20.29
N THR A 129 8.02 9.53 19.97
CA THR A 129 6.62 9.28 19.65
C THR A 129 6.55 8.46 18.35
N MET A 130 6.06 7.22 18.45
CA MET A 130 5.74 6.43 17.28
C MET A 130 4.49 7.03 16.62
N PRO A 131 4.55 7.42 15.34
CA PRO A 131 3.39 8.00 14.68
C PRO A 131 2.31 6.94 14.49
N LYS A 132 1.09 7.25 14.96
CA LYS A 132 -0.11 6.50 14.58
C LYS A 132 -0.42 6.77 13.11
N ALA A 133 -1.00 5.79 12.43
CA ALA A 133 -1.49 5.95 11.08
C ALA A 133 -2.50 7.11 11.00
N GLY A 134 -2.23 8.07 10.12
CA GLY A 134 -3.08 9.23 9.89
C GLY A 134 -3.98 8.97 8.70
N GLY A 135 -5.17 8.41 8.93
CA GLY A 135 -6.18 8.28 7.89
C GLY A 135 -7.19 9.43 7.96
N GLY A 136 -7.38 10.17 6.88
CA GLY A 136 -8.50 11.10 6.71
C GLY A 136 -9.76 10.35 6.26
N ALA A 137 -10.95 10.75 6.75
CA ALA A 137 -12.22 10.13 6.39
C ALA A 137 -12.49 10.25 4.88
N THR A 138 -12.95 9.16 4.26
CA THR A 138 -13.34 9.12 2.84
C THR A 138 -14.69 8.42 2.72
N ASP A 139 -15.50 8.85 1.75
CA ASP A 139 -16.63 8.07 1.29
C ASP A 139 -16.09 6.75 0.72
N GLY A 140 -16.65 5.60 1.13
CA GLY A 140 -16.05 4.27 0.97
C GLY A 140 -15.80 3.77 -0.47
N ASP A 141 -16.06 4.59 -1.49
CA ASP A 141 -15.91 4.27 -2.91
C ASP A 141 -14.46 4.32 -3.43
N ASP A 142 -13.49 4.78 -2.64
CA ASP A 142 -12.05 4.81 -2.97
C ASP A 142 -11.18 3.89 -2.07
N LEU A 143 -11.82 3.05 -1.26
CA LEU A 143 -11.16 2.23 -0.24
C LEU A 143 -10.98 0.78 -0.66
N VAL A 144 -9.74 0.34 -0.68
CA VAL A 144 -9.30 -1.01 -1.00
C VAL A 144 -9.27 -1.84 0.29
N PRO A 145 -10.16 -2.82 0.46
CA PRO A 145 -9.98 -3.86 1.46
C PRO A 145 -8.68 -4.64 1.23
N ILE A 146 -7.83 -4.73 2.26
CA ILE A 146 -6.62 -5.55 2.26
C ILE A 146 -6.54 -6.37 3.55
N VAL A 147 -5.83 -7.49 3.47
CA VAL A 147 -5.37 -8.20 4.66
C VAL A 147 -3.88 -7.99 4.76
N ALA A 148 -3.45 -7.29 5.80
CA ALA A 148 -2.07 -6.87 5.99
C ALA A 148 -1.40 -7.64 7.13
N ALA A 149 -0.08 -7.56 7.18
CA ALA A 149 0.74 -8.14 8.24
C ALA A 149 1.38 -7.07 9.13
N GLY A 150 1.71 -7.44 10.37
CA GLY A 150 2.46 -6.57 11.27
C GLY A 150 3.86 -6.25 10.73
N GLY A 151 4.23 -4.98 10.69
CA GLY A 151 5.55 -4.56 10.20
C GLY A 151 5.58 -4.05 8.76
N GLU A 152 4.45 -4.11 8.05
CA GLU A 152 4.29 -3.48 6.74
C GLU A 152 4.13 -1.96 6.86
N TYR A 153 4.38 -1.25 5.77
CA TYR A 153 4.23 0.21 5.71
C TYR A 153 3.42 0.61 4.48
N VAL A 154 2.35 1.38 4.69
CA VAL A 154 1.47 1.86 3.61
C VAL A 154 1.89 3.26 3.20
N VAL A 155 2.28 3.42 1.93
CA VAL A 155 2.51 4.71 1.28
C VAL A 155 1.18 5.20 0.68
N SER A 156 0.82 6.46 0.94
CA SER A 156 -0.43 7.03 0.42
C SER A 156 -0.37 7.24 -1.10
N PRO A 157 -1.52 7.28 -1.81
CA PRO A 157 -1.52 7.52 -3.26
C PRO A 157 -0.93 8.88 -3.64
N GLU A 158 -1.05 9.87 -2.75
CA GLU A 158 -0.43 11.19 -2.92
C GLU A 158 1.10 11.10 -2.88
N GLU A 159 1.66 10.40 -1.90
CA GLU A 159 3.11 10.15 -1.82
C GLU A 159 3.61 9.29 -2.99
N VAL A 160 2.86 8.26 -3.41
CA VAL A 160 3.17 7.47 -4.61
C VAL A 160 3.22 8.37 -5.85
N GLY A 161 2.22 9.24 -6.02
CA GLY A 161 2.20 10.22 -7.09
C GLY A 161 3.41 11.16 -7.03
N ASN A 162 3.74 11.69 -5.85
CA ASN A 162 4.90 12.57 -5.67
C ASN A 162 6.23 11.87 -6.05
N ILE A 163 6.41 10.61 -5.65
CA ILE A 163 7.57 9.79 -6.02
C ILE A 163 7.65 9.59 -7.53
N GLY A 164 6.50 9.44 -8.20
CA GLY A 164 6.40 9.32 -9.65
C GLY A 164 6.49 10.63 -10.42
N GLY A 165 6.68 11.77 -9.76
CA GLY A 165 6.69 13.09 -10.41
C GLY A 165 5.29 13.56 -10.85
N GLY A 166 4.25 13.14 -10.14
CA GLY A 166 2.84 13.39 -10.44
C GLY A 166 2.13 12.26 -11.18
N ASP A 167 2.86 11.24 -11.64
CA ASP A 167 2.30 10.04 -12.28
C ASP A 167 2.29 8.85 -11.31
N LEU A 168 1.09 8.39 -10.97
CA LEU A 168 0.87 7.27 -10.06
C LEU A 168 1.48 5.96 -10.59
N ASP A 169 1.31 5.65 -11.88
CA ASP A 169 1.82 4.40 -12.48
C ASP A 169 3.34 4.39 -12.48
N HIS A 170 3.96 5.55 -12.71
CA HIS A 170 5.40 5.72 -12.58
C HIS A 170 5.86 5.57 -11.13
N GLY A 171 5.14 6.17 -10.17
CA GLY A 171 5.41 6.05 -8.74
C GLY A 171 5.44 4.60 -8.27
N HIS A 172 4.46 3.79 -8.70
CA HIS A 172 4.44 2.35 -8.43
C HIS A 172 5.68 1.63 -8.97
N LYS A 173 6.10 1.92 -10.21
CA LYS A 173 7.31 1.31 -10.81
C LYS A 173 8.59 1.69 -10.05
N VAL A 174 8.69 2.94 -9.58
CA VAL A 174 9.83 3.41 -8.78
C VAL A 174 9.87 2.67 -7.44
N LEU A 175 8.73 2.51 -6.79
CA LEU A 175 8.62 1.77 -5.53
C LEU A 175 8.92 0.28 -5.70
N ASP A 176 8.48 -0.35 -6.79
CA ASP A 176 8.85 -1.73 -7.12
C ASP A 176 10.36 -1.88 -7.31
N ALA A 177 10.98 -0.99 -8.08
CA ALA A 177 12.43 -0.99 -8.26
C ALA A 177 13.16 -0.76 -6.93
N PHE A 178 12.65 0.10 -6.06
CA PHE A 178 13.18 0.32 -4.71
C PHE A 178 13.11 -0.96 -3.87
N VAL A 179 11.95 -1.62 -3.80
CA VAL A 179 11.76 -2.86 -3.03
C VAL A 179 12.70 -3.95 -3.53
N LEU A 180 12.80 -4.15 -4.84
CA LEU A 180 13.70 -5.14 -5.43
C LEU A 180 15.17 -4.85 -5.09
N LYS A 181 15.59 -3.59 -5.21
CA LYS A 181 16.96 -3.17 -4.88
C LYS A 181 17.28 -3.35 -3.40
N MET A 182 16.35 -3.01 -2.52
CA MET A 182 16.51 -3.20 -1.08
C MET A 182 16.59 -4.67 -0.72
N ARG A 183 15.76 -5.52 -1.33
CA ARG A 183 15.81 -6.97 -1.13
C ARG A 183 17.15 -7.56 -1.56
N ASP A 184 17.64 -7.19 -2.74
CA ASP A 184 18.94 -7.63 -3.24
C ASP A 184 20.08 -7.21 -2.30
N LYS A 185 20.06 -5.97 -1.80
CA LYS A 185 21.02 -5.49 -0.80
C LYS A 185 20.95 -6.33 0.48
N THR A 186 19.76 -6.59 1.00
CA THR A 186 19.56 -7.39 2.21
C THR A 186 20.11 -8.81 2.04
N ILE A 187 19.79 -9.47 0.92
CA ILE A 187 20.30 -10.81 0.61
C ILE A 187 21.83 -10.82 0.59
N LYS A 188 22.44 -9.87 -0.11
CA LYS A 188 23.90 -9.75 -0.18
C LYS A 188 24.52 -9.57 1.20
N THR A 189 23.97 -8.69 2.03
CA THR A 189 24.44 -8.50 3.41
C THR A 189 24.34 -9.80 4.19
N LEU A 190 23.17 -10.47 4.19
CA LEU A 190 22.96 -11.71 4.94
C LEU A 190 23.89 -12.84 4.48
N GLN A 191 24.19 -12.93 3.19
CA GLN A 191 25.14 -13.91 2.64
C GLN A 191 26.58 -13.69 3.14
N THR A 192 26.96 -12.45 3.44
CA THR A 192 28.31 -12.12 3.92
C THR A 192 28.50 -12.31 5.43
N LEU A 193 27.39 -12.47 6.18
CA LEU A 193 27.47 -12.62 7.63
C LEU A 193 28.00 -14.02 8.01
N PRO A 194 28.77 -14.14 9.10
CA PRO A 194 29.16 -15.43 9.63
C PRO A 194 27.94 -16.32 9.87
N GLY A 195 28.06 -17.61 9.56
CA GLY A 195 27.04 -18.58 9.90
C GLY A 195 26.79 -18.64 11.41
N PRO A 196 25.63 -19.16 11.84
CA PRO A 196 25.34 -19.30 13.26
C PRO A 196 26.44 -20.10 13.94
N LYS A 197 26.87 -19.62 15.12
CA LYS A 197 27.83 -20.35 15.94
C LYS A 197 27.25 -21.74 16.21
N LYS A 198 28.04 -22.77 15.88
CA LYS A 198 27.73 -24.15 16.25
C LYS A 198 28.35 -24.36 17.63
N ASP A 199 27.51 -24.61 18.61
CA ASP A 199 27.94 -25.05 19.94
C ASP A 199 28.31 -26.54 19.92
#